data_AF-A0A2M7XQK8-F1
#
_entry.id   AF-A0A2M7XQK8-F1
#
_cell.length_a   1.000
_cell.length_b   1.000
_cell.length_c   1.000
_cell.angle_alpha   90.00
_cell.angle_beta   90.00
_cell.angle_gamma   90.00
#
_symmetry.space_group_name_H-M   'P 1'
#
loop_
_entity.id
_entity.type
_entity.pdbx_description
1 polymer ?
#
loop_
_entity_poly.entity_id
_entity_poly.type
_entity_poly.pdbx_seq_one_letter_code
_entity_poly.pdbx_strand_id
1 'polypeptide(L)'
;DCHKDHHAGAFSYRPNGAKCDDCHTEQSFIQPHYSLLQHQQTKFPLTGSHLALPCIQCHRDANQKSVYFWQSVACESCHDNPHGAQFDRYHIETKWCESCHTTRQWSKLTFDHAKTNFPLQGRHERIACTDCHKKLADDTIQYAGLETMCESCHRDVHESQFRLLDGINPCEKCHNNETWQIEKFDHERLTPFPLTGQHEKVVCEKCHFITTIKSSQKPTVRFTPIAHDCNDCHNFGSK
;
A
#
# COMPACT_ATOMS: atom_id res chain seq x y z
N ASP A 1 -52.80 -24.69 -1.11
CA ASP A 1 -52.31 -25.63 -0.10
C ASP A 1 -51.65 -24.81 1.00
N CYS A 2 -52.18 -24.90 2.22
CA CYS A 2 -51.73 -24.11 3.37
C CYS A 2 -50.35 -24.55 3.88
N HIS A 3 -49.84 -25.72 3.49
CA HIS A 3 -48.54 -26.25 3.90
C HIS A 3 -47.47 -26.18 2.80
N LYS A 4 -47.73 -25.42 1.73
CA LYS A 4 -46.74 -25.25 0.67
C LYS A 4 -45.61 -24.35 1.16
N ASP A 5 -44.38 -24.86 1.11
CA ASP A 5 -43.20 -24.05 1.36
C ASP A 5 -42.95 -23.08 0.19
N HIS A 6 -43.14 -21.78 0.47
CA HIS A 6 -42.87 -20.71 -0.48
C HIS A 6 -41.38 -20.32 -0.54
N HIS A 7 -40.55 -20.83 0.38
CA HIS A 7 -39.10 -20.60 0.42
C HIS A 7 -38.31 -21.67 -0.32
N ALA A 8 -38.98 -22.66 -0.93
CA ALA A 8 -38.39 -23.70 -1.75
C ALA A 8 -37.18 -24.41 -1.09
N GLY A 9 -37.27 -24.70 0.22
CA GLY A 9 -36.23 -25.37 0.99
C GLY A 9 -35.05 -24.50 1.40
N ALA A 10 -35.13 -23.16 1.26
CA ALA A 10 -34.04 -22.24 1.58
C ALA A 10 -33.52 -22.33 3.03
N PHE A 11 -34.30 -22.91 3.94
CA PHE A 11 -33.96 -23.07 5.35
C PHE A 11 -33.64 -24.52 5.77
N SER A 12 -33.46 -25.41 4.79
CA SER A 12 -33.10 -26.82 5.02
C SER A 12 -31.76 -27.01 5.73
N TYR A 13 -30.90 -25.99 5.74
CA TYR A 13 -29.65 -25.97 6.50
C TYR A 13 -29.85 -25.94 8.03
N ARG A 14 -31.06 -25.63 8.53
CA ARG A 14 -31.35 -25.59 9.97
C ARG A 14 -31.46 -27.03 10.52
N PRO A 15 -30.79 -27.36 11.65
CA PRO A 15 -30.76 -28.71 12.20
C PRO A 15 -32.14 -29.33 12.49
N ASN A 16 -33.14 -28.49 12.80
CA ASN A 16 -34.50 -28.93 13.16
C ASN A 16 -35.52 -28.64 12.06
N GLY A 17 -35.07 -28.40 10.83
CA GLY A 17 -35.90 -27.86 9.76
C GLY A 17 -36.33 -26.42 10.04
N ALA A 18 -37.16 -25.87 9.16
CA ALA A 18 -37.68 -24.51 9.29
C ALA A 18 -39.14 -24.57 9.67
N LYS A 19 -39.45 -24.31 10.94
CA LYS A 19 -40.83 -24.25 11.36
C LYS A 19 -41.41 -22.88 11.03
N CYS A 20 -42.63 -22.86 10.53
CA CYS A 20 -43.27 -21.63 10.06
C CYS A 20 -43.38 -20.59 11.19
N ASP A 21 -43.64 -21.05 12.42
CA ASP A 21 -43.77 -20.27 13.66
C ASP A 21 -42.45 -19.72 14.20
N ASP A 22 -41.29 -20.13 13.65
CA ASP A 22 -40.00 -19.50 13.98
C ASP A 22 -39.89 -18.07 13.41
N CYS A 23 -40.69 -17.76 12.38
CA CYS A 23 -40.60 -16.51 11.62
C CYS A 23 -41.97 -15.89 11.29
N HIS A 24 -43.06 -16.65 11.25
CA HIS A 24 -44.40 -16.17 10.91
C HIS A 24 -45.35 -16.31 12.09
N THR A 25 -46.48 -15.62 12.01
CA THR A 25 -47.58 -15.77 12.97
C THR A 25 -48.85 -16.08 12.20
N GLU A 26 -49.85 -16.67 12.84
CA GLU A 26 -51.16 -16.91 12.23
C GLU A 26 -51.85 -15.61 11.77
N GLN A 27 -51.42 -14.45 12.29
CA GLN A 27 -51.94 -13.14 11.91
C GLN A 27 -51.41 -12.66 10.54
N SER A 28 -50.18 -13.04 10.16
CA SER A 28 -49.60 -12.66 8.87
C SER A 28 -48.37 -13.51 8.52
N PHE A 29 -48.34 -13.97 7.28
CA PHE A 29 -47.21 -14.67 6.66
C PHE A 29 -46.38 -13.78 5.72
N ILE A 30 -46.74 -12.50 5.58
CA ILE A 30 -46.04 -11.58 4.66
C ILE A 30 -44.79 -10.98 5.31
N GLN A 31 -44.90 -10.54 6.57
CA GLN A 31 -43.79 -9.94 7.30
C GLN A 31 -43.27 -10.95 8.32
N PRO A 32 -42.01 -11.40 8.22
CA PRO A 32 -41.45 -12.27 9.23
C PRO A 32 -41.19 -11.47 10.52
N HIS A 33 -41.44 -12.07 11.68
CA HIS A 33 -41.10 -11.50 12.98
C HIS A 33 -39.60 -11.65 13.33
N TYR A 34 -38.74 -11.70 12.31
CA TYR A 34 -37.30 -11.85 12.46
C TYR A 34 -36.65 -10.51 12.79
N SER A 35 -36.26 -10.34 14.05
CA SER A 35 -35.71 -9.10 14.59
C SER A 35 -34.23 -8.91 14.26
N LEU A 36 -33.77 -7.66 14.33
CA LEU A 36 -32.35 -7.32 14.24
C LEU A 36 -31.53 -8.05 15.32
N LEU A 37 -32.08 -8.21 16.53
CA LEU A 37 -31.41 -8.94 17.62
C LEU A 37 -31.16 -10.41 17.26
N GLN A 38 -32.12 -11.07 16.62
CA GLN A 38 -31.94 -12.43 16.10
C GLN A 38 -30.90 -12.47 14.98
N HIS A 39 -30.89 -11.47 14.09
CA HIS A 39 -29.87 -11.39 13.03
C HIS A 39 -28.44 -11.25 13.59
N GLN A 40 -28.26 -10.53 14.69
CA GLN A 40 -26.94 -10.37 15.33
C GLN A 40 -26.34 -11.67 15.87
N GLN A 41 -27.15 -12.72 16.03
CA GLN A 41 -26.70 -14.05 16.48
C GLN A 41 -26.27 -14.96 15.32
N THR A 42 -26.36 -14.49 14.08
CA THR A 42 -25.98 -15.26 12.89
C THR A 42 -24.46 -15.22 12.66
N LYS A 43 -24.00 -15.96 11.64
CA LYS A 43 -22.60 -15.90 11.17
C LYS A 43 -22.23 -14.57 10.51
N PHE A 44 -23.20 -13.69 10.25
CA PHE A 44 -22.99 -12.36 9.69
C PHE A 44 -23.70 -11.30 10.53
N PRO A 45 -23.15 -10.93 11.70
CA PRO A 45 -23.67 -9.81 12.47
C PRO A 45 -23.57 -8.51 11.67
N LEU A 46 -24.67 -7.76 11.56
CA LEU A 46 -24.68 -6.49 10.84
C LEU A 46 -23.89 -5.46 11.65
N THR A 47 -22.83 -4.93 11.04
CA THR A 47 -21.96 -3.92 11.65
C THR A 47 -21.80 -2.72 10.73
N GLY A 48 -21.55 -1.56 11.33
CA GLY A 48 -21.30 -0.31 10.60
C GLY A 48 -22.46 0.04 9.66
N SER A 49 -22.12 0.43 8.43
CA SER A 49 -23.07 0.88 7.41
C SER A 49 -24.09 -0.20 7.00
N HIS A 50 -23.78 -1.49 7.19
CA HIS A 50 -24.73 -2.57 6.88
C HIS A 50 -26.00 -2.50 7.76
N LEU A 51 -25.93 -1.91 8.97
CA LEU A 51 -27.10 -1.73 9.84
C LEU A 51 -28.14 -0.76 9.28
N ALA A 52 -27.74 0.15 8.39
CA ALA A 52 -28.62 1.14 7.80
C ALA A 52 -29.36 0.61 6.56
N LEU A 53 -29.05 -0.61 6.10
CA LEU A 53 -29.61 -1.16 4.87
C LEU A 53 -30.94 -1.90 5.16
N PRO A 54 -31.97 -1.71 4.30
CA PRO A 54 -33.14 -2.57 4.32
C PRO A 54 -32.75 -4.04 4.04
N CYS A 55 -33.38 -5.00 4.74
CA CYS A 55 -33.06 -6.43 4.62
C CYS A 55 -33.01 -6.92 3.16
N ILE A 56 -33.90 -6.41 2.30
CA ILE A 56 -34.02 -6.83 0.90
C ILE A 56 -32.82 -6.42 0.02
N GLN A 57 -31.99 -5.48 0.46
CA GLN A 57 -30.77 -5.14 -0.28
C GLN A 57 -29.71 -6.24 -0.17
N CYS A 58 -29.75 -7.04 0.90
CA CYS A 58 -28.89 -8.20 1.06
C CYS A 58 -29.62 -9.50 0.72
N HIS A 59 -30.92 -9.62 1.01
CA HIS A 59 -31.68 -10.86 0.80
C HIS A 59 -32.30 -10.98 -0.60
N ARG A 60 -31.52 -10.67 -1.64
CA ARG A 60 -31.95 -10.68 -3.04
C ARG A 60 -30.80 -11.11 -3.96
N ASP A 61 -31.07 -12.02 -4.90
CA ASP A 61 -30.10 -12.41 -5.94
C ASP A 61 -30.11 -11.45 -7.15
N ALA A 62 -29.23 -11.71 -8.11
CA ALA A 62 -29.13 -10.94 -9.36
C ALA A 62 -30.43 -10.95 -10.20
N ASN A 63 -31.30 -11.95 -10.02
CA ASN A 63 -32.59 -12.08 -10.71
C ASN A 63 -33.77 -11.53 -9.88
N GLN A 64 -33.48 -10.76 -8.84
CA GLN A 64 -34.46 -10.19 -7.91
C GLN A 64 -35.25 -11.20 -7.09
N LYS A 65 -34.80 -12.45 -6.98
CA LYS A 65 -35.41 -13.47 -6.13
C LYS A 65 -34.87 -13.36 -4.72
N SER A 66 -35.73 -13.61 -3.74
CA SER A 66 -35.32 -13.60 -2.33
C SER A 66 -34.31 -14.70 -2.03
N VAL A 67 -33.24 -14.34 -1.32
CA VAL A 67 -32.20 -15.26 -0.86
C VAL A 67 -32.19 -15.26 0.66
N TYR A 68 -32.23 -16.43 1.28
CA TYR A 68 -32.29 -16.57 2.74
C TYR A 68 -31.06 -17.24 3.35
N PHE A 69 -30.14 -17.69 2.51
CA PHE A 69 -28.91 -18.37 2.92
C PHE A 69 -27.76 -17.98 1.99
N TRP A 70 -26.61 -17.69 2.60
CA TRP A 70 -25.35 -17.39 1.92
C TRP A 70 -24.32 -18.46 2.27
N GLN A 71 -23.68 -19.05 1.25
CA GLN A 71 -22.65 -20.07 1.47
C GLN A 71 -21.38 -19.46 2.08
N SER A 72 -21.06 -18.23 1.70
CA SER A 72 -19.95 -17.44 2.23
C SER A 72 -20.46 -16.06 2.61
N VAL A 73 -19.86 -15.50 3.66
CA VAL A 73 -20.13 -14.15 4.15
C VAL A 73 -18.89 -13.25 4.01
N ALA A 74 -17.93 -13.69 3.19
CA ALA A 74 -16.79 -12.86 2.81
C ALA A 74 -17.27 -11.63 2.03
N CYS A 75 -16.56 -10.51 2.16
CA CYS A 75 -16.93 -9.26 1.47
C CYS A 75 -17.15 -9.47 -0.03
N GLU A 76 -16.28 -10.27 -0.65
CA GLU A 76 -16.30 -10.60 -2.09
C GLU A 76 -17.53 -11.42 -2.53
N SER A 77 -18.29 -11.98 -1.59
CA SER A 77 -19.55 -12.66 -1.91
C SER A 77 -20.66 -11.68 -2.32
N CYS A 78 -20.52 -10.39 -1.97
CA CYS A 78 -21.49 -9.34 -2.27
C CYS A 78 -20.88 -8.10 -2.93
N HIS A 79 -19.60 -7.81 -2.69
CA HIS A 79 -18.89 -6.64 -3.19
C HIS A 79 -17.83 -7.04 -4.20
N ASP A 80 -17.68 -6.23 -5.24
CA ASP A 80 -16.56 -6.39 -6.17
C ASP A 80 -15.22 -6.12 -5.46
N ASN A 81 -14.19 -6.84 -5.89
CA ASN A 81 -12.83 -6.66 -5.43
C ASN A 81 -12.04 -5.81 -6.45
N PRO A 82 -11.89 -4.48 -6.25
CA PRO A 82 -11.14 -3.64 -7.16
C PRO A 82 -9.62 -3.86 -7.06
N HIS A 83 -9.14 -4.61 -6.06
CA HIS A 83 -7.72 -4.91 -5.88
C HIS A 83 -7.26 -6.12 -6.72
N GLY A 84 -8.19 -6.88 -7.29
CA GLY A 84 -7.89 -8.09 -8.07
C GLY A 84 -7.00 -9.06 -7.28
N ALA A 85 -5.98 -9.59 -7.96
CA ALA A 85 -5.08 -10.60 -7.41
C ALA A 85 -3.90 -10.03 -6.58
N GLN A 86 -3.84 -8.72 -6.34
CA GLN A 86 -2.66 -8.09 -5.71
C GLN A 86 -2.33 -8.63 -4.32
N PHE A 87 -3.35 -9.11 -3.61
CA PHE A 87 -3.20 -9.63 -2.26
C PHE A 87 -3.19 -11.16 -2.19
N ASP A 88 -3.34 -11.87 -3.31
CA ASP A 88 -3.46 -13.33 -3.39
C ASP A 88 -2.37 -14.10 -2.66
N ARG A 89 -1.12 -13.63 -2.79
CA ARG A 89 0.06 -14.22 -2.14
C ARG A 89 0.12 -14.01 -0.62
N TYR A 90 -0.68 -13.10 -0.09
CA TYR A 90 -0.78 -12.81 1.34
C TYR A 90 -2.01 -13.50 1.97
N HIS A 91 -2.73 -14.33 1.20
CA HIS A 91 -3.93 -15.04 1.62
C HIS A 91 -3.63 -16.39 2.27
N ILE A 92 -4.07 -16.57 3.51
CA ILE A 92 -4.32 -17.91 4.06
C ILE A 92 -5.79 -18.07 4.51
N GLU A 93 -6.53 -16.99 4.80
CA GLU A 93 -7.95 -17.08 5.18
C GLU A 93 -8.81 -15.92 4.62
N THR A 94 -10.07 -16.23 4.36
CA THR A 94 -11.11 -15.48 3.60
C THR A 94 -11.59 -14.14 4.17
N LYS A 95 -10.78 -13.44 4.97
CA LYS A 95 -11.13 -12.18 5.65
C LYS A 95 -10.01 -11.14 5.61
N TRP A 96 -9.72 -10.62 4.42
CA TRP A 96 -8.62 -9.66 4.24
C TRP A 96 -9.11 -8.23 4.03
N CYS A 97 -10.32 -8.02 3.51
CA CYS A 97 -10.86 -6.67 3.38
C CYS A 97 -10.89 -5.98 4.75
N GLU A 98 -11.20 -6.72 5.81
CA GLU A 98 -11.25 -6.24 7.20
C GLU A 98 -9.88 -5.93 7.81
N SER A 99 -8.78 -6.37 7.17
CA SER A 99 -7.42 -5.98 7.56
C SER A 99 -7.14 -4.51 7.29
N CYS A 100 -7.83 -3.93 6.30
CA CYS A 100 -7.63 -2.56 5.85
C CYS A 100 -8.89 -1.71 5.94
N HIS A 101 -10.05 -2.26 5.62
CA HIS A 101 -11.33 -1.58 5.58
C HIS A 101 -12.18 -1.90 6.80
N THR A 102 -13.07 -0.97 7.13
CA THR A 102 -14.06 -1.18 8.19
C THR A 102 -15.46 -1.08 7.61
N THR A 103 -16.39 -1.87 8.15
CA THR A 103 -17.81 -1.79 7.78
C THR A 103 -18.44 -0.46 8.19
N ARG A 104 -17.83 0.29 9.13
CA ARG A 104 -18.31 1.61 9.57
C ARG A 104 -18.07 2.68 8.52
N GLN A 105 -16.90 2.68 7.89
CA GLN A 105 -16.54 3.64 6.85
C GLN A 105 -15.49 3.02 5.95
N TRP A 106 -15.91 2.57 4.77
CA TRP A 106 -15.04 1.84 3.84
C TRP A 106 -13.82 2.64 3.38
N SER A 107 -13.98 3.96 3.20
CA SER A 107 -12.92 4.86 2.78
C SER A 107 -11.88 5.13 3.86
N LYS A 108 -12.18 4.82 5.14
CA LYS A 108 -11.25 5.00 6.24
C LYS A 108 -10.50 3.70 6.48
N LEU A 109 -9.20 3.74 6.21
CA LEU A 109 -8.33 2.58 6.33
C LEU A 109 -7.79 2.42 7.75
N THR A 110 -7.60 1.18 8.18
CA THR A 110 -6.90 0.77 9.41
C THR A 110 -5.54 0.14 9.12
N PHE A 111 -5.09 0.22 7.87
CA PHE A 111 -3.84 -0.37 7.42
C PHE A 111 -2.62 0.29 8.09
N ASP A 112 -1.67 -0.54 8.51
CA ASP A 112 -0.46 -0.12 9.23
C ASP A 112 0.79 -0.55 8.45
N HIS A 113 1.50 0.44 7.89
CA HIS A 113 2.74 0.22 7.14
C HIS A 113 3.86 -0.36 8.00
N ALA A 114 3.82 -0.21 9.33
CA ALA A 114 4.82 -0.79 10.24
C ALA A 114 4.82 -2.33 10.20
N LYS A 115 3.76 -2.96 9.67
CA LYS A 115 3.64 -4.41 9.50
C LYS A 115 4.14 -4.91 8.15
N THR A 116 4.69 -4.01 7.32
CA THR A 116 5.18 -4.33 5.98
C THR A 116 6.70 -4.33 5.95
N ASN A 117 7.26 -4.73 4.80
CA ASN A 117 8.70 -4.63 4.55
C ASN A 117 9.17 -3.18 4.28
N PHE A 118 8.25 -2.21 4.27
CA PHE A 118 8.56 -0.80 4.11
C PHE A 118 7.81 0.05 5.15
N PRO A 119 8.25 0.04 6.41
CA PRO A 119 7.72 0.94 7.43
C PRO A 119 7.95 2.40 7.01
N LEU A 120 6.87 3.18 6.96
CA LEU A 120 6.98 4.61 6.69
C LEU A 120 7.67 5.29 7.88
N GLN A 121 8.65 6.12 7.57
CA GLN A 121 9.43 6.89 8.55
C GLN A 121 9.64 8.32 8.06
N GLY A 122 9.77 9.24 9.00
CA GLY A 122 10.07 10.65 8.73
C GLY A 122 9.03 11.31 7.83
N ARG A 123 9.46 11.92 6.72
CA ARG A 123 8.53 12.58 5.79
C ARG A 123 7.58 11.62 5.08
N HIS A 124 7.95 10.36 4.92
CA HIS A 124 7.10 9.36 4.26
C HIS A 124 5.84 9.02 5.06
N GLU A 125 5.77 9.36 6.35
CA GLU A 125 4.55 9.16 7.17
C GLU A 125 3.40 10.11 6.80
N ARG A 126 3.71 11.19 6.06
CA ARG A 126 2.78 12.31 5.81
C ARG A 126 2.42 12.51 4.34
N ILE A 127 2.91 11.64 3.45
CA ILE A 127 2.59 11.72 2.01
C ILE A 127 1.25 11.05 1.72
N ALA A 128 0.65 11.39 0.57
CA ALA A 128 -0.58 10.73 0.15
C ALA A 128 -0.26 9.29 -0.30
N CYS A 129 -1.20 8.37 -0.10
CA CYS A 129 -1.04 6.97 -0.55
C CYS A 129 -0.71 6.91 -2.05
N THR A 130 -1.33 7.79 -2.85
CA THR A 130 -1.16 7.88 -4.31
C THR A 130 0.22 8.35 -4.75
N ASP A 131 1.03 8.90 -3.85
CA ASP A 131 2.39 9.33 -4.17
C ASP A 131 3.30 8.12 -4.41
N CYS A 132 3.04 7.01 -3.71
CA CYS A 132 3.72 5.72 -3.92
C CYS A 132 2.83 4.73 -4.70
N HIS A 133 1.58 4.55 -4.28
CA HIS A 133 0.64 3.60 -4.88
C HIS A 133 -0.02 4.21 -6.12
N LYS A 134 0.69 4.09 -7.24
CA LYS A 134 0.30 4.70 -8.51
C LYS A 134 -0.66 3.82 -9.30
N LYS A 135 -1.43 4.48 -10.17
CA LYS A 135 -2.31 3.83 -11.14
C LYS A 135 -1.47 3.18 -12.24
N LEU A 136 -1.73 1.91 -12.51
CA LEU A 136 -1.14 1.10 -13.57
C LEU A 136 -1.87 1.33 -14.90
N ALA A 137 -1.32 0.75 -15.98
CA ALA A 137 -1.84 0.91 -17.33
C ALA A 137 -3.24 0.30 -17.55
N ASP A 138 -3.63 -0.67 -16.73
CA ASP A 138 -4.95 -1.32 -16.72
C ASP A 138 -5.97 -0.61 -15.80
N ASP A 139 -5.65 0.62 -15.41
CA ASP A 139 -6.41 1.45 -14.49
C ASP A 139 -6.50 0.98 -13.03
N THR A 140 -5.81 -0.10 -12.66
CA THR A 140 -5.72 -0.55 -11.26
C THR A 140 -4.68 0.25 -10.47
N ILE A 141 -4.79 0.30 -9.15
CA ILE A 141 -3.76 0.93 -8.30
C ILE A 141 -2.89 -0.16 -7.69
N GLN A 142 -1.57 -0.04 -7.80
CA GLN A 142 -0.64 -1.00 -7.21
C GLN A 142 -0.46 -0.73 -5.71
N TYR A 143 -0.98 -1.63 -4.86
CA TYR A 143 -0.83 -1.58 -3.40
C TYR A 143 0.19 -2.58 -2.85
N ALA A 144 0.51 -3.62 -3.61
CA ALA A 144 1.44 -4.66 -3.19
C ALA A 144 2.64 -4.80 -4.15
N GLY A 145 3.77 -5.23 -3.59
CA GLY A 145 4.97 -5.55 -4.38
C GLY A 145 5.66 -4.34 -5.01
N LEU A 146 5.59 -3.16 -4.39
CA LEU A 146 6.37 -2.00 -4.83
C LEU A 146 7.84 -2.20 -4.50
N GLU A 147 8.71 -1.71 -5.38
CA GLU A 147 10.15 -1.63 -5.15
C GLU A 147 10.44 -0.62 -4.04
N THR A 148 11.22 -1.03 -3.03
CA THR A 148 11.50 -0.22 -1.84
C THR A 148 12.80 0.57 -1.92
N MET A 149 13.55 0.43 -3.01
CA MET A 149 14.78 1.16 -3.25
C MET A 149 14.48 2.65 -3.45
N CYS A 150 15.31 3.56 -2.92
CA CYS A 150 15.13 5.00 -3.08
C CYS A 150 14.93 5.41 -4.55
N GLU A 151 15.69 4.81 -5.46
CA GLU A 151 15.66 5.08 -6.90
C GLU A 151 14.36 4.65 -7.60
N SER A 152 13.54 3.78 -6.98
CA SER A 152 12.25 3.38 -7.55
C SER A 152 11.26 4.55 -7.60
N CYS A 153 11.42 5.51 -6.67
CA CYS A 153 10.54 6.66 -6.51
C CYS A 153 11.26 7.99 -6.72
N HIS A 154 12.53 8.08 -6.33
CA HIS A 154 13.33 9.30 -6.39
C HIS A 154 14.37 9.22 -7.50
N ARG A 155 14.44 10.28 -8.31
CA ARG A 155 15.51 10.43 -9.31
C ARG A 155 16.84 10.64 -8.62
N ASP A 156 17.83 9.81 -8.96
CA ASP A 156 19.22 10.06 -8.55
C ASP A 156 19.78 11.31 -9.25
N VAL A 157 19.97 12.38 -8.49
CA VAL A 157 20.58 13.63 -8.97
C VAL A 157 22.10 13.54 -9.11
N HIS A 158 22.70 12.50 -8.54
CA HIS A 158 24.14 12.20 -8.64
C HIS A 158 24.46 11.36 -9.88
N GLU A 159 23.48 10.96 -10.68
CA GLU A 159 23.68 10.30 -11.97
C GLU A 159 24.51 9.02 -11.89
N SER A 160 24.30 8.24 -10.83
CA SER A 160 24.95 6.96 -10.54
C SER A 160 26.42 7.05 -10.13
N GLN A 161 26.89 8.24 -9.77
CA GLN A 161 28.27 8.44 -9.30
C GLN A 161 28.60 7.61 -8.05
N PHE A 162 27.63 7.34 -7.18
CA PHE A 162 27.83 6.58 -5.94
C PHE A 162 27.42 5.11 -6.01
N ARG A 163 27.19 4.59 -7.23
CA ARG A 163 26.82 3.18 -7.42
C ARG A 163 28.02 2.27 -7.18
N LEU A 164 27.84 1.27 -6.32
CA LEU A 164 28.83 0.24 -6.02
C LEU A 164 28.92 -0.79 -7.16
N LEU A 165 29.95 -1.64 -7.12
CA LEU A 165 30.21 -2.68 -8.14
C LEU A 165 29.09 -3.73 -8.24
N ASP A 166 28.33 -3.93 -7.17
CA ASP A 166 27.14 -4.79 -7.10
C ASP A 166 25.87 -4.10 -7.63
N GLY A 167 25.98 -2.85 -8.08
CA GLY A 167 24.88 -2.06 -8.62
C GLY A 167 24.05 -1.34 -7.58
N ILE A 168 24.41 -1.38 -6.29
CA ILE A 168 23.67 -0.72 -5.20
C ILE A 168 24.06 0.75 -5.11
N ASN A 169 23.06 1.64 -4.99
CA ASN A 169 23.26 3.05 -4.65
C ASN A 169 22.79 3.30 -3.21
N PRO A 170 23.71 3.42 -2.24
CA PRO A 170 23.37 3.44 -0.83
C PRO A 170 23.00 4.86 -0.38
N CYS A 171 21.86 5.37 -0.88
CA CYS A 171 21.38 6.72 -0.56
C CYS A 171 21.36 6.98 0.95
N GLU A 172 20.98 5.97 1.73
CA GLU A 172 20.88 5.97 3.19
C GLU A 172 22.21 6.14 3.93
N LYS A 173 23.36 6.01 3.26
CA LYS A 173 24.67 6.32 3.86
C LYS A 173 24.88 7.81 4.08
N CYS A 174 24.19 8.63 3.31
CA CYS A 174 24.33 10.09 3.34
C CYS A 174 22.99 10.78 3.66
N HIS A 175 21.89 10.29 3.09
CA HIS A 175 20.56 10.84 3.22
C HIS A 175 19.73 10.05 4.23
N ASN A 176 18.65 10.67 4.72
CA ASN A 176 17.73 10.00 5.63
C ASN A 176 16.28 10.33 5.27
N ASN A 177 15.35 9.72 5.99
CA ASN A 177 13.91 9.84 5.75
C ASN A 177 13.33 11.23 6.11
N GLU A 178 14.11 12.12 6.73
CA GLU A 178 13.70 13.49 7.06
C GLU A 178 14.12 14.51 6.00
N THR A 179 15.30 14.33 5.42
CA THR A 179 15.88 15.28 4.47
C THR A 179 16.93 14.65 3.56
N TRP A 180 16.98 15.13 2.32
CA TRP A 180 18.06 14.86 1.37
C TRP A 180 19.31 15.72 1.65
N GLN A 181 19.19 16.77 2.47
CA GLN A 181 20.33 17.64 2.77
C GLN A 181 21.30 16.94 3.74
N ILE A 182 22.58 17.03 3.43
CA ILE A 182 23.67 16.65 4.34
C ILE A 182 24.28 17.91 4.93
N GLU A 183 24.48 17.95 6.24
CA GLU A 183 25.08 19.12 6.90
C GLU A 183 26.59 19.21 6.66
N LYS A 184 27.27 18.05 6.69
CA LYS A 184 28.71 17.94 6.46
C LYS A 184 29.04 16.64 5.74
N PHE A 185 29.89 16.75 4.72
CA PHE A 185 30.50 15.58 4.08
C PHE A 185 31.87 15.30 4.72
N ASP A 186 32.09 14.07 5.13
CA ASP A 186 33.31 13.65 5.82
C ASP A 186 34.25 12.90 4.86
N HIS A 187 35.20 13.63 4.28
CA HIS A 187 36.20 13.07 3.36
C HIS A 187 37.11 12.03 4.01
N GLU A 188 37.39 12.15 5.31
CA GLU A 188 38.29 11.24 6.02
C GLU A 188 37.66 9.86 6.20
N ARG A 189 36.36 9.82 6.53
CA ARG A 189 35.65 8.57 6.77
C ARG A 189 35.06 7.94 5.51
N LEU A 190 34.63 8.76 4.55
CA LEU A 190 33.83 8.29 3.40
C LEU A 190 34.61 8.15 2.10
N THR A 191 35.84 8.67 2.03
CA THR A 191 36.63 8.67 0.79
C THR A 191 38.06 8.24 1.02
N PRO A 192 38.76 7.71 -0.01
CA PRO A 192 40.20 7.48 0.07
C PRO A 192 41.06 8.76 0.11
N PHE A 193 40.44 9.95 0.02
CA PHE A 193 41.13 11.23 -0.08
C PHE A 193 40.81 12.12 1.14
N PRO A 194 41.46 11.90 2.29
CA PRO A 194 41.28 12.74 3.46
C PRO A 194 41.82 14.16 3.20
N LEU A 195 40.99 15.18 3.43
CA LEU A 195 41.42 16.57 3.34
C LEU A 195 42.26 16.91 4.58
N THR A 196 43.56 17.09 4.38
CA THR A 196 44.50 17.42 5.45
C THR A 196 45.28 18.70 5.14
N GLY A 197 45.67 19.44 6.19
CA GLY A 197 46.48 20.63 6.06
C GLY A 197 45.76 21.75 5.31
N GLN A 198 46.37 22.28 4.24
CA GLN A 198 45.75 23.39 3.49
C GLN A 198 44.55 22.96 2.64
N HIS A 199 44.39 21.65 2.35
CA HIS A 199 43.23 21.14 1.63
C HIS A 199 41.93 21.25 2.44
N GLU A 200 41.99 21.30 3.77
CA GLU A 200 40.81 21.49 4.64
C GLU A 200 40.10 22.83 4.40
N LYS A 201 40.82 23.82 3.86
CA LYS A 201 40.31 25.17 3.58
C LYS A 201 39.85 25.36 2.14
N VAL A 202 39.99 24.32 1.30
CA VAL A 202 39.60 24.39 -0.11
C VAL A 202 38.09 24.24 -0.21
N VAL A 203 37.45 25.20 -0.89
CA VAL A 203 36.02 25.13 -1.19
C VAL A 203 35.72 24.00 -2.19
N CYS A 204 34.57 23.36 -2.03
CA CYS A 204 34.18 22.15 -2.76
C CYS A 204 34.33 22.29 -4.27
N GLU A 205 33.94 23.45 -4.83
CA GLU A 205 33.84 23.71 -6.27
C GLU A 205 35.20 23.71 -6.97
N LYS A 206 36.32 23.85 -6.22
CA LYS A 206 37.66 23.73 -6.80
C LYS A 206 37.99 22.31 -7.25
N CYS A 207 37.34 21.30 -6.67
CA CYS A 207 37.49 19.89 -7.04
C CYS A 207 36.21 19.35 -7.69
N HIS A 208 35.05 19.75 -7.20
CA HIS A 208 33.72 19.29 -7.60
C HIS A 208 33.03 20.32 -8.51
N PHE A 209 33.39 20.32 -9.79
CA PHE A 209 32.80 21.21 -10.79
C PHE A 209 31.59 20.59 -11.50
N ILE A 210 30.73 21.45 -12.02
CA ILE A 210 29.56 21.06 -12.81
C ILE A 210 30.02 20.59 -14.20
N THR A 211 29.61 19.40 -14.60
CA THR A 211 29.92 18.84 -15.92
C THR A 211 28.83 17.88 -16.39
N THR A 212 28.87 17.52 -17.67
CA THR A 212 27.99 16.54 -18.28
C THR A 212 28.65 15.17 -18.18
N ILE A 213 28.08 14.25 -17.37
CA ILE A 213 28.61 12.89 -17.17
C ILE A 213 28.03 11.92 -18.21
N LYS A 214 26.76 12.09 -18.60
CA LYS A 214 26.06 11.29 -19.62
C LYS A 214 25.57 12.21 -20.74
N SER A 215 25.63 11.79 -22.01
CA SER A 215 25.32 12.66 -23.16
C SER A 215 23.90 13.25 -23.20
N SER A 216 22.97 12.73 -22.39
CA SER A 216 21.55 13.14 -22.35
C SER A 216 21.11 13.77 -21.03
N GLN A 217 22.02 14.03 -20.08
CA GLN A 217 21.69 14.59 -18.77
C GLN A 217 21.96 16.10 -18.69
N LYS A 218 21.27 16.78 -17.75
CA LYS A 218 21.64 18.14 -17.36
C LYS A 218 23.02 18.12 -16.66
N PRO A 219 23.85 19.16 -16.84
CA PRO A 219 25.11 19.26 -16.11
C PRO A 219 24.88 19.10 -14.60
N THR A 220 25.65 18.23 -13.95
CA THR A 220 25.57 17.95 -12.51
C THR A 220 26.96 18.06 -11.90
N VAL A 221 27.03 18.16 -10.58
CA VAL A 221 28.30 18.21 -9.86
C VAL A 221 29.00 16.85 -9.98
N ARG A 222 30.27 16.86 -10.39
CA ARG A 222 31.11 15.67 -10.43
C ARG A 222 31.73 15.40 -9.06
N PHE A 223 31.27 14.35 -8.41
CA PHE A 223 31.83 13.79 -7.18
C PHE A 223 32.83 12.66 -7.44
N THR A 224 32.65 11.88 -8.51
CA THR A 224 33.55 10.77 -8.85
C THR A 224 33.46 10.39 -10.34
N PRO A 225 34.54 9.85 -10.95
CA PRO A 225 35.89 9.76 -10.37
C PRO A 225 36.58 11.13 -10.37
N ILE A 226 37.29 11.45 -9.30
CA ILE A 226 38.20 12.59 -9.25
C ILE A 226 39.61 12.07 -9.39
N ALA A 227 40.40 12.80 -10.15
CA ALA A 227 41.80 12.48 -10.35
C ALA A 227 42.55 12.79 -9.04
N HIS A 228 43.27 11.80 -8.51
CA HIS A 228 43.92 11.90 -7.19
C HIS A 228 45.42 12.18 -7.28
N ASP A 229 45.97 12.34 -8.49
CA ASP A 229 47.38 12.70 -8.63
C ASP A 229 47.55 14.21 -8.45
N CYS A 230 48.59 14.61 -7.71
CA CYS A 230 48.85 16.03 -7.39
C CYS A 230 48.84 16.91 -8.66
N ASN A 231 49.39 16.38 -9.74
CA ASN A 231 49.51 17.06 -11.03
C ASN A 231 48.15 17.37 -11.66
N ASP A 232 47.12 16.55 -11.42
CA ASP A 232 45.81 16.76 -12.05
C ASP A 232 45.12 18.04 -11.57
N CYS A 233 45.41 18.47 -10.34
CA CYS A 233 44.84 19.67 -9.74
C CYS A 233 45.84 20.82 -9.61
N HIS A 234 47.14 20.57 -9.62
CA HIS A 234 48.18 21.60 -9.44
C HIS A 234 48.91 22.00 -10.73
N ASN A 235 48.59 21.40 -11.89
CA ASN A 235 49.18 21.81 -13.17
C ASN A 235 48.62 23.13 -13.75
N PHE A 236 47.76 23.85 -13.04
CA PHE A 236 47.21 25.16 -13.45
C PHE A 236 48.22 26.33 -13.39
N GLY A 237 49.53 26.06 -13.35
CA GLY A 237 50.59 27.06 -13.27
C GLY A 237 51.67 26.97 -14.36
N SER A 238 51.50 26.12 -15.37
CA SER A 238 52.51 25.89 -16.41
C SER A 238 52.00 26.24 -17.81
N LYS A 239 51.54 27.47 -18.03
CA LYS A 239 51.65 28.20 -19.31
C LYS A 239 51.62 29.70 -19.06
#